data_AF-A0A8X6SNV1-F1
#
_entry.id   AF-A0A8X6SNV1-F1
#
_cell.length_a   1.000
_cell.length_b   1.000
_cell.length_c   1.000
_cell.angle_alpha   90.00
_cell.angle_beta   90.00
_cell.angle_gamma   90.00
#
_symmetry.space_group_name_H-M   'P 1'
#
loop_
_entity.id
_entity.type
_entity.pdbx_description
1 polymer ?
#
loop_
_entity_poly.entity_id
_entity_poly.type
_entity_poly.pdbx_seq_one_letter_code
_entity_poly.pdbx_strand_id
1 'polypeptide(L)' 'MACQVTRSLPIEYVWDALGRQLQPSRDTGELTAQMQRLWQDLRQGVDLIESMPRRISACIAARGGFLLTDF' A
#
# COMPACT_ATOMS: atom_id res chain seq x y z
N MET A 1 -9.93 -0.41 -20.12
CA MET A 1 -8.79 0.21 -19.42
C MET A 1 -9.27 0.55 -18.02
N ALA A 2 -9.17 -0.39 -17.10
CA ALA A 2 -9.45 -0.12 -15.70
C ALA A 2 -8.26 0.67 -15.15
N CYS A 3 -8.49 1.79 -14.45
CA CYS A 3 -7.47 2.26 -13.52
C CYS A 3 -7.04 1.04 -12.70
N GLN A 4 -5.77 0.90 -12.35
CA GLN A 4 -5.41 -0.03 -11.29
C GLN A 4 -6.00 0.52 -9.97
N VAL A 5 -7.33 0.48 -9.82
CA VAL A 5 -8.09 0.88 -8.63
C VAL A 5 -7.56 0.13 -7.41
N THR A 6 -7.03 -1.06 -7.65
CA THR A 6 -6.27 -1.91 -6.74
C THR A 6 -4.99 -1.28 -6.18
N ARG A 7 -4.49 -0.15 -6.69
CA ARG A 7 -3.37 0.61 -6.08
C ARG A 7 -3.82 1.96 -5.54
N SER A 8 -5.10 2.30 -5.70
CA SER A 8 -5.68 3.52 -5.19
C SER A 8 -6.33 3.33 -3.84
N LEU A 9 -6.73 2.11 -3.45
CA LEU A 9 -7.32 1.91 -2.12
C LEU A 9 -6.26 1.63 -1.05
N PRO A 10 -6.51 2.06 0.20
CA PRO A 10 -5.54 1.96 1.28
C PRO A 10 -5.10 0.52 1.55
N ILE A 11 -6.04 -0.42 1.47
CA ILE A 11 -5.82 -1.79 1.90
C ILE A 11 -4.86 -2.54 0.98
N GLU A 12 -4.94 -2.33 -0.33
CA GLU A 12 -4.03 -2.95 -1.28
C GLU A 12 -2.66 -2.29 -1.28
N TYR A 13 -2.58 -0.98 -1.01
CA TYR A 13 -1.29 -0.32 -0.78
C TYR A 13 -0.59 -0.91 0.46
N VAL A 14 -1.34 -1.09 1.56
CA VAL A 14 -0.83 -1.76 2.77
C VAL A 14 -0.33 -3.16 2.42
N TRP A 15 -1.11 -3.95 1.68
CA TRP A 15 -0.72 -5.31 1.33
C TRP A 15 0.49 -5.37 0.40
N ASP A 16 0.59 -4.47 -0.56
CA ASP A 16 1.76 -4.37 -1.46
C ASP A 16 3.02 -3.95 -0.68
N ALA A 17 2.90 -2.97 0.23
CA ALA A 17 4.01 -2.53 1.08
C ALA A 17 4.48 -3.64 2.04
N LEU A 18 3.56 -4.33 2.71
CA LEU A 18 3.87 -5.46 3.59
C LEU A 18 4.47 -6.61 2.79
N GLY A 19 3.87 -6.97 1.65
CA GLY A 19 4.30 -8.09 0.81
C GLY A 19 5.70 -7.94 0.23
N ARG A 20 6.16 -6.71 -0.05
CA ARG A 20 7.54 -6.44 -0.51
C ARG A 20 8.58 -6.62 0.59
N GLN A 21 8.21 -6.46 1.86
CA GLN A 21 9.12 -6.54 3.01
C GLN A 21 9.00 -7.86 3.78
N LEU A 22 7.93 -8.62 3.55
CA LEU A 22 7.76 -9.95 4.12
C LEU A 22 8.80 -10.91 3.52
N GLN A 23 9.46 -11.66 4.37
CA GLN A 23 10.40 -12.70 3.96
C GLN A 23 9.73 -14.06 4.08
N PRO A 24 10.03 -15.00 3.17
CA PRO A 24 9.49 -16.34 3.27
C PRO A 24 10.04 -17.03 4.53
N SER A 25 9.14 -17.42 5.44
CA SER A 25 9.45 -18.29 6.57
C SER A 25 8.63 -19.59 6.49
N ARG A 26 9.19 -20.68 7.03
CA ARG A 26 8.49 -21.96 7.18
C ARG A 26 7.70 -22.04 8.50
N ASP A 27 7.90 -21.09 9.40
CA ASP A 27 7.18 -21.00 10.66
C ASP A 27 6.14 -19.87 10.61
N THR A 28 4.88 -20.23 10.83
CA THR A 28 3.76 -19.28 10.92
C THR A 28 3.95 -18.30 12.08
N GLY A 29 4.61 -18.71 13.17
CA GLY A 29 4.92 -17.84 14.30
C GLY A 29 5.87 -16.72 13.91
N GLU A 30 7.00 -17.07 13.28
CA GLU A 30 7.97 -16.11 12.74
C GLU A 30 7.35 -15.18 11.69
N LEU A 31 6.54 -15.72 10.78
CA LEU A 31 5.83 -14.94 9.75
C LEU A 31 4.88 -13.92 10.39
N THR A 32 4.15 -14.33 11.43
CA THR A 32 3.22 -13.45 12.17
C THR A 32 3.97 -12.35 12.91
N ALA A 33 5.08 -12.69 13.56
CA ALA A 33 5.93 -11.72 14.26
C ALA A 33 6.59 -10.72 13.29
N GLN A 34 6.94 -11.15 12.07
CA GLN A 34 7.45 -10.27 11.02
C GLN A 34 6.34 -9.34 10.52
N MET A 35 5.15 -9.86 10.23
CA MET A 35 3.99 -9.07 9.79
C MET A 35 3.63 -8.00 10.83
N GLN A 36 3.61 -8.33 12.11
CA GLN A 36 3.31 -7.37 13.19
C GLN A 36 4.35 -6.25 13.27
N ARG A 37 5.65 -6.57 13.12
CA ARG A 37 6.72 -5.56 13.11
C ARG A 37 6.57 -4.59 11.93
N LEU A 38 6.36 -5.13 10.73
CA LEU A 38 6.16 -4.34 9.51
C LEU A 38 4.91 -3.47 9.60
N TRP A 39 3.83 -3.98 10.18
CA TRP A 39 2.60 -3.22 10.40
C TRP A 39 2.81 -2.03 11.35
N GLN A 40 3.55 -2.21 12.44
CA GLN A 40 3.86 -1.12 13.37
C GLN A 40 4.73 -0.04 12.73
N ASP A 41 5.70 -0.43 11.91
CA ASP A 41 6.57 0.49 11.18
C ASP A 41 5.78 1.31 10.14
N LEU A 42 4.92 0.64 9.37
CA LEU A 42 4.02 1.28 8.40
C LEU A 42 3.08 2.29 9.08
N ARG A 43 2.56 1.96 10.27
CA ARG A 43 1.65 2.83 11.03
C ARG A 43 2.29 4.17 11.41
N GLN A 44 3.62 4.23 11.55
CA GLN A 44 4.30 5.49 11.89
C GLN A 44 4.56 6.38 10.67
N GLY A 45 4.55 5.83 9.45
CA GLY A 45 4.90 6.56 8.24
C GLY A 45 3.73 7.07 7.41
N VAL A 46 2.52 6.55 7.60
CA VAL A 46 1.47 6.71 6.58
C VAL A 46 0.14 7.18 7.17
N ASP A 47 -0.16 8.47 7.00
CA ASP A 47 -1.55 8.94 7.06
C ASP A 47 -2.28 8.60 5.75
N LEU A 48 -2.42 7.28 5.55
CA LEU A 48 -2.89 6.71 4.30
C LEU A 48 -4.32 7.16 4.00
N ILE A 49 -5.13 7.32 5.04
CA ILE A 49 -6.52 7.79 4.96
C ILE A 49 -6.54 9.26 4.57
N GLU A 50 -5.69 10.11 5.15
CA GLU A 50 -5.60 11.52 4.75
C GLU A 50 -5.05 11.72 3.32
N SER A 51 -4.23 10.78 2.82
CA SER A 51 -3.70 10.85 1.45
C SER A 51 -4.71 10.46 0.35
N MET A 52 -5.82 9.79 0.71
CA MET A 52 -6.78 9.23 -0.25
C MET A 52 -7.44 10.25 -1.19
N PRO A 53 -7.92 11.41 -0.72
CA PRO A 53 -8.52 12.40 -1.61
C PRO A 53 -7.57 12.84 -2.72
N ARG A 54 -6.28 13.05 -2.39
CA ARG A 54 -5.25 13.46 -3.37
C ARG A 54 -5.00 12.37 -4.42
N ARG A 55 -4.92 11.10 -4.00
CA ARG A 55 -4.69 9.96 -4.90
C ARG A 55 -5.86 9.72 -5.83
N ILE A 56 -7.09 9.87 -5.34
CA ILE A 56 -8.31 9.80 -6.15
C ILE A 56 -8.33 10.94 -7.18
N SER A 57 -8.05 12.18 -6.76
CA SER A 57 -7.96 13.32 -7.67
C SER A 57 -6.90 13.13 -8.76
N ALA A 58 -5.72 12.60 -8.43
CA ALA A 58 -4.66 12.29 -9.39
C ALA A 58 -5.09 11.22 -10.41
N CYS A 59 -5.76 10.15 -9.95
CA CYS A 59 -6.28 9.10 -10.81
C CYS A 59 -7.33 9.62 -11.81
N ILE A 60 -8.23 10.50 -11.33
CA ILE A 60 -9.25 11.16 -12.17
C ILE A 60 -8.57 12.09 -13.19
N ALA A 61 -7.61 12.91 -12.75
CA ALA A 61 -6.88 13.84 -13.61
C ALA A 61 -6.10 13.11 -14.73
N ALA A 62 -5.55 11.93 -14.42
CA ALA A 62 -4.86 11.09 -15.39
C ALA A 62 -5.83 10.32 -16.32
N ARG A 63 -7.15 10.52 -16.21
CA ARG A 63 -8.19 9.75 -16.93
C ARG A 63 -8.04 8.24 -16.74
N GLY A 64 -7.53 7.82 -15.58
CA GLY A 64 -7.18 6.44 -15.27
C GLY A 64 -5.78 5.97 -15.71
N GLY A 65 -4.94 6.88 -16.20
CA GLY A 65 -3.52 6.65 -16.47
C GLY A 65 -2.64 6.69 -15.20
N PHE A 66 -1.48 6.05 -15.26
CA PHE A 66 -0.50 6.03 -14.17
C PHE A 66 0.28 7.35 -14.19
N LEU A 67 0.09 8.23 -13.21
CA LEU A 67 1.04 9.32 -12.94
C LEU A 67 2.20 8.73 -12.14
N LEU A 68 3.23 8.34 -12.88
CA LEU A 68 4.46 7.72 -12.40
C LEU A 68 5.38 8.80 -11.83
N THR A 69 4.94 9.54 -10.83
CA THR A 69 5.80 10.46 -10.05
C THR A 69 5.17 10.70 -8.68
N ASP A 70 5.84 10.14 -7.67
CA ASP A 70 5.86 10.53 -6.26
C ASP A 70 4.59 10.35 -5.42
N PHE A 71 4.55 9.22 -4.70
CA PHE A 71 4.02 9.11 -3.34
C PHE A 71 4.92 8.17 -2.53
#